data_AF-A0A9W2ZKW8-F1
#
_entry.id   AF-A0A9W2ZKW8-F1
#
_cell.length_a   1.000
_cell.length_b   1.000
_cell.length_c   1.000
_cell.angle_alpha   90.00
_cell.angle_beta   90.00
_cell.angle_gamma   90.00
#
_symmetry.space_group_name_H-M   'P 1'
#
loop_
_entity.id
_entity.type
_entity.pdbx_description
1 polymer ?
#
loop_
_entity_poly.entity_id
_entity_poly.type
_entity_poly.pdbx_seq_one_letter_code
_entity_poly.pdbx_strand_id
1 'polypeptide(L)'
;MTKSVCSFNITILIGFYFIITSSFFCGLSKECNVTWFGYNCKQKCRCQDGTCKEDGSCFLHQKCHPYYFGPQCQFRLMMYKNMPILSDGDDHTCLNISHANKSVQFILEESIKFTWLRIVQSSESQDLVRLYYLESLSNRLKKCALLKVFRIDNTTIDVACDINCTVSELYVYWESEPSLCSVYINAGMNLLLHQYVNATDEDYEHSSYVLNDGDTSQSQCIKAQDKKTTVLWNVFLDEPKHINFIVIYSSFTYSISGFGGHENREMFQLVHTSEQNAMFLIPYSSFSYLTRLQLVVYPNQKLNTALCEIEAFGECSPPKYGITCSKICSQDCTDQRCHFNGECYKGSSAGVENHVTSPSPPELKPNAHLDSSNFFTIVLVLTLGLSGAFMCIICVYRIINEILTSRGQTHMSSSTASYGHSSQRTSQSTSATTTANTGLRIKRARFKYFSTSNL
;
A
#
# COMPACT_ATOMS: atom_id res chain seq x y z
N MET A 1 -27.84 23.70 -66.44
CA MET A 1 -28.17 24.60 -65.32
C MET A 1 -28.75 23.74 -64.22
N THR A 2 -28.25 23.56 -63.01
CA THR A 2 -27.15 24.12 -62.21
C THR A 2 -26.71 22.97 -61.28
N LYS A 3 -25.43 22.56 -61.31
CA LYS A 3 -24.89 21.57 -60.37
C LYS A 3 -24.60 22.27 -59.05
N SER A 4 -25.38 21.98 -58.01
CA SER A 4 -25.10 22.37 -56.64
C SER A 4 -23.97 21.49 -56.11
N VAL A 5 -22.79 22.09 -55.90
CA VAL A 5 -21.64 21.45 -55.28
C VAL A 5 -21.72 21.73 -53.78
N CYS A 6 -22.24 20.77 -53.01
CA CYS A 6 -22.04 20.75 -51.56
C CYS A 6 -20.59 20.36 -51.26
N SER A 7 -19.70 21.34 -51.21
CA SER A 7 -18.38 21.19 -50.60
C SER A 7 -18.56 21.18 -49.09
N PHE A 8 -18.79 20.00 -48.52
CA PHE A 8 -18.82 19.79 -47.07
C PHE A 8 -17.39 19.88 -46.53
N ASN A 9 -17.12 20.85 -45.67
CA ASN A 9 -15.79 21.16 -45.13
C ASN A 9 -15.32 20.04 -44.16
N ILE A 10 -14.58 19.06 -44.67
CA ILE A 10 -13.99 17.94 -43.91
C ILE A 10 -13.09 18.41 -42.76
N THR A 11 -12.50 19.60 -42.87
CA THR A 11 -11.57 20.17 -41.88
C THR A 11 -12.23 20.47 -40.52
N ILE A 12 -13.53 20.81 -40.50
CA ILE A 12 -14.27 21.12 -39.25
C ILE A 12 -14.58 19.84 -38.47
N LEU A 13 -14.83 18.73 -39.16
CA LEU A 13 -15.11 17.42 -38.55
C LEU A 13 -13.87 16.82 -37.88
N ILE A 14 -12.68 16.99 -38.47
CA ILE A 14 -11.42 16.50 -37.89
C ILE A 14 -11.04 17.31 -36.64
N GLY A 15 -11.27 18.63 -36.64
CA GLY A 15 -11.05 19.49 -35.47
C GLY A 15 -11.97 19.16 -34.29
N PHE A 16 -13.26 18.92 -34.55
CA PHE A 16 -14.21 18.50 -33.50
C PHE A 16 -13.88 17.11 -32.95
N TYR A 17 -13.41 16.18 -33.80
CA TYR A 17 -13.04 14.84 -33.36
C TYR A 17 -11.80 14.87 -32.45
N PHE A 18 -10.78 15.68 -32.79
CA PHE A 18 -9.60 15.86 -31.94
C PHE A 18 -9.96 16.43 -30.56
N ILE A 19 -10.87 17.42 -30.52
CA ILE A 19 -11.33 18.00 -29.24
C ILE A 19 -12.05 16.92 -28.41
N ILE A 20 -12.98 16.17 -28.99
CA ILE A 20 -13.73 15.11 -28.28
C ILE A 20 -12.83 13.96 -27.82
N THR A 21 -11.85 13.55 -28.63
CA THR A 21 -10.91 12.48 -28.23
C THR A 21 -9.89 12.93 -27.21
N SER A 22 -9.48 14.21 -27.20
CA SER A 22 -8.58 14.74 -26.15
C SER A 22 -9.26 14.82 -24.78
N SER A 23 -10.58 15.05 -24.75
CA SER A 23 -11.38 15.03 -23.52
C SER A 23 -11.62 13.63 -22.95
N PHE A 24 -11.48 12.57 -23.77
CA PHE A 24 -11.75 11.18 -23.35
C PHE A 24 -10.54 10.47 -22.73
N PHE A 25 -9.34 11.06 -22.81
CA PHE A 25 -8.12 10.53 -22.21
C PHE A 25 -7.68 11.25 -20.93
N CYS A 26 -8.51 12.14 -20.38
CA CYS A 26 -8.37 12.54 -18.99
C CYS A 26 -8.84 11.33 -18.16
N GLY A 27 -7.91 10.40 -17.89
CA GLY A 27 -8.17 9.22 -17.10
C GLY A 27 -8.91 9.64 -15.83
N LEU A 28 -10.11 9.08 -15.62
CA LEU A 28 -10.80 9.22 -14.35
C LEU A 28 -9.84 8.72 -13.26
N SER A 29 -9.15 9.63 -12.59
CA SER A 29 -8.55 9.33 -11.30
C SER A 29 -9.71 8.99 -10.40
N LYS A 30 -9.90 7.68 -10.16
CA LYS A 30 -10.92 7.20 -9.23
C LYS A 30 -10.68 7.92 -7.91
N GLU A 31 -11.61 8.79 -7.52
CA GLU A 31 -11.56 9.45 -6.22
C GLU A 31 -11.50 8.36 -5.14
N CYS A 32 -10.48 8.44 -4.30
CA CYS A 32 -10.36 7.56 -3.14
C CYS A 32 -11.35 8.01 -2.07
N ASN A 33 -11.84 7.05 -1.27
CA ASN A 33 -12.52 7.40 -0.02
C ASN A 33 -11.54 8.20 0.87
N VAL A 34 -12.03 9.12 1.70
CA VAL A 34 -11.21 10.03 2.54
C VAL A 34 -10.25 9.31 3.52
N THR A 35 -10.42 8.00 3.69
CA THR A 35 -9.56 7.12 4.49
C THR A 35 -8.41 6.49 3.69
N TRP A 36 -8.31 6.78 2.39
CA TRP A 36 -7.33 6.23 1.45
C TRP A 36 -6.83 7.30 0.49
N PHE A 37 -5.60 7.13 0.00
CA PHE A 37 -5.01 8.04 -0.98
C PHE A 37 -4.02 7.32 -1.90
N GLY A 38 -3.44 8.10 -2.81
CA GLY A 38 -2.40 7.67 -3.75
C GLY A 38 -2.90 6.77 -4.88
N TYR A 39 -1.97 6.21 -5.64
CA TYR A 39 -2.29 5.49 -6.88
C TYR A 39 -3.14 4.25 -6.59
N ASN A 40 -4.32 4.15 -7.23
CA ASN A 40 -5.31 3.11 -7.00
C ASN A 40 -5.77 2.98 -5.53
N CYS A 41 -5.69 4.06 -4.74
CA CYS A 41 -6.12 4.09 -3.34
C CYS A 41 -5.43 3.03 -2.48
N LYS A 42 -4.14 2.78 -2.71
CA LYS A 42 -3.37 1.75 -2.01
C LYS A 42 -2.70 2.24 -0.72
N GLN A 43 -2.77 3.54 -0.41
CA GLN A 43 -2.19 4.08 0.81
C GLN A 43 -3.30 4.41 1.80
N LYS A 44 -3.20 3.89 3.03
CA LYS A 44 -4.18 4.15 4.08
C LYS A 44 -3.88 5.45 4.77
N CYS A 45 -4.91 6.24 5.03
CA CYS A 45 -4.80 7.43 5.83
C CYS A 45 -4.47 7.08 7.28
N ARG A 46 -3.37 7.63 7.82
CA ARG A 46 -2.91 7.38 9.20
C ARG A 46 -2.80 8.67 10.00
N CYS A 47 -3.64 9.65 9.68
CA CYS A 47 -3.83 10.83 10.51
C CYS A 47 -4.69 10.49 11.73
N GLN A 48 -4.61 11.29 12.80
CA GLN A 48 -5.23 10.97 14.09
C GLN A 48 -6.76 10.76 14.04
N ASP A 49 -7.48 11.38 13.09
CA ASP A 49 -8.93 11.20 12.92
C ASP A 49 -9.30 10.19 11.82
N GLY A 50 -8.30 9.60 11.16
CA GLY A 50 -8.47 8.67 10.05
C GLY A 50 -8.76 9.30 8.68
N THR A 51 -8.76 10.63 8.57
CA THR A 51 -8.99 11.37 7.33
C THR A 51 -7.79 12.23 6.93
N CYS A 52 -7.60 12.42 5.62
CA CYS A 52 -6.51 13.23 5.06
C CYS A 52 -6.95 13.87 3.75
N LYS A 53 -6.09 14.77 3.26
CA LYS A 53 -6.22 15.36 1.93
C LYS A 53 -5.95 14.30 0.85
N GLU A 54 -6.22 14.65 -0.40
CA GLU A 54 -6.02 13.78 -1.57
C GLU A 54 -4.56 13.31 -1.73
N ASP A 55 -3.61 14.14 -1.29
CA ASP A 55 -2.18 13.80 -1.29
C ASP A 55 -1.78 12.94 -0.07
N GLY A 56 -2.71 12.56 0.80
CA GLY A 56 -2.44 11.81 2.03
C GLY A 56 -1.89 12.64 3.19
N SER A 57 -1.67 13.94 3.01
CA SER A 57 -1.25 14.81 4.11
C SER A 57 -2.39 15.05 5.08
N CYS A 58 -2.05 15.12 6.37
CA CYS A 58 -3.04 15.48 7.39
C CYS A 58 -3.46 16.95 7.27
N PHE A 59 -4.62 17.28 7.81
CA PHE A 59 -5.07 18.68 7.90
C PHE A 59 -4.18 19.47 8.87
N LEU A 60 -4.25 20.80 8.79
CA LEU A 60 -3.45 21.67 9.66
C LEU A 60 -3.72 21.35 11.13
N HIS A 61 -2.67 21.29 11.95
CA HIS A 61 -2.70 20.93 13.38
C HIS A 61 -3.05 19.48 13.71
N GLN A 62 -3.26 18.63 12.71
CA GLN A 62 -3.51 17.23 12.94
C GLN A 62 -2.20 16.44 13.00
N LYS A 63 -2.05 15.61 14.04
CA LYS A 63 -0.92 14.70 14.20
C LYS A 63 -1.15 13.38 13.46
N CYS A 64 -0.07 12.64 13.26
CA CYS A 64 -0.17 11.24 12.85
C CYS A 64 -0.84 10.40 13.94
N HIS A 65 -1.37 9.25 13.55
CA HIS A 65 -1.75 8.20 14.47
C HIS A 65 -0.55 7.84 15.36
N PRO A 66 -0.69 7.56 16.68
CA PRO A 66 0.44 7.42 17.62
C PRO A 66 1.51 6.37 17.27
N TYR A 67 1.26 5.49 16.31
CA TYR A 67 2.19 4.45 15.87
C TYR A 67 2.77 4.73 14.47
N TYR A 68 2.57 5.93 13.95
CA TYR A 68 2.98 6.34 12.62
C TYR A 68 3.61 7.73 12.64
N PHE A 69 4.54 7.98 11.74
CA PHE A 69 5.24 9.25 11.62
C PHE A 69 5.70 9.52 10.18
N GLY A 70 6.33 10.68 9.99
CA GLY A 70 6.95 11.08 8.73
C GLY A 70 5.94 11.59 7.68
N PRO A 71 6.40 11.78 6.43
CA PRO A 71 5.55 12.25 5.34
C PRO A 71 4.27 11.41 5.21
N GLN A 72 3.12 12.09 5.18
CA GLN A 72 1.79 11.49 5.04
C GLN A 72 1.48 10.40 6.10
N CYS A 73 2.23 10.37 7.22
CA CYS A 73 2.09 9.39 8.30
C CYS A 73 2.24 7.92 7.83
N GLN A 74 3.10 7.64 6.85
CA GLN A 74 3.18 6.31 6.26
C GLN A 74 4.24 5.39 6.89
N PHE A 75 5.16 5.93 7.71
CA PHE A 75 6.17 5.12 8.38
C PHE A 75 5.66 4.66 9.74
N ARG A 76 5.69 3.35 9.99
CA ARG A 76 5.35 2.79 11.30
C ARG A 76 6.50 3.06 12.28
N LEU A 77 6.13 3.51 13.48
CA LEU A 77 7.04 3.73 14.59
C LEU A 77 7.37 2.42 15.27
N MET A 78 8.67 2.12 15.46
CA MET A 78 9.12 1.08 16.37
C MET A 78 9.23 1.63 17.79
N MET A 79 8.50 1.02 18.72
CA MET A 79 8.44 1.45 20.11
C MET A 79 9.69 1.04 20.89
N TYR A 80 10.04 1.82 21.91
CA TYR A 80 11.14 1.55 22.84
C TYR A 80 10.77 2.00 24.25
N LYS A 81 11.37 1.37 25.28
CA LYS A 81 10.84 1.45 26.67
C LYS A 81 11.46 2.53 27.54
N ASN A 82 12.70 2.91 27.28
CA ASN A 82 13.53 3.60 28.27
C ASN A 82 13.53 5.14 28.12
N MET A 83 12.84 5.71 27.13
CA MET A 83 12.85 7.16 26.83
C MET A 83 11.49 7.70 26.34
N PRO A 84 10.38 7.51 27.08
CA PRO A 84 9.02 7.78 26.58
C PRO A 84 8.77 9.22 26.13
N ILE A 85 9.49 10.20 26.72
CA ILE A 85 9.41 11.62 26.34
C ILE A 85 9.82 11.83 24.88
N LEU A 86 10.77 11.05 24.36
CA LEU A 86 11.23 11.20 22.97
C LEU A 86 10.29 10.52 21.95
N SER A 87 9.24 9.83 22.41
CA SER A 87 8.28 9.10 21.57
C SER A 87 6.84 9.49 21.88
N ASP A 88 6.61 10.64 22.51
CA ASP A 88 5.28 11.12 22.90
C ASP A 88 4.47 11.72 21.73
N GLY A 89 5.10 11.84 20.55
CA GLY A 89 4.51 12.45 19.35
C GLY A 89 4.41 13.97 19.46
N ASP A 90 5.21 14.61 20.32
CA ASP A 90 5.33 16.05 20.43
C ASP A 90 6.77 16.52 20.17
N ASP A 91 6.99 17.01 18.96
CA ASP A 91 8.28 17.55 18.51
C ASP A 91 8.73 18.81 19.29
N HIS A 92 7.94 19.31 20.26
CA HIS A 92 8.29 20.44 21.13
C HIS A 92 8.70 20.02 22.55
N THR A 93 8.50 18.76 22.96
CA THR A 93 8.89 18.29 24.30
C THR A 93 10.33 17.78 24.26
N CYS A 94 11.28 18.60 24.73
CA CYS A 94 12.71 18.30 24.56
C CYS A 94 13.44 17.88 25.85
N LEU A 95 14.37 16.94 25.69
CA LEU A 95 15.30 16.45 26.69
C LEU A 95 16.73 16.88 26.35
N ASN A 96 17.37 17.58 27.30
CA ASN A 96 18.78 17.94 27.18
C ASN A 96 19.66 16.76 27.58
N ILE A 97 20.49 16.28 26.66
CA ILE A 97 21.41 15.17 26.92
C ILE A 97 22.72 15.73 27.48
N SER A 98 22.97 15.46 28.75
CA SER A 98 24.16 15.96 29.47
C SER A 98 25.46 15.38 28.93
N HIS A 99 26.54 16.17 28.97
CA HIS A 99 27.91 15.82 28.60
C HIS A 99 28.45 14.55 29.25
N ALA A 100 28.01 14.21 30.46
CA ALA A 100 28.42 12.98 31.14
C ALA A 100 27.95 11.72 30.39
N ASN A 101 26.81 11.81 29.72
CA ASN A 101 26.17 10.74 28.98
C ASN A 101 26.13 11.11 27.49
N LYS A 102 27.28 11.01 26.81
CA LYS A 102 27.41 11.29 25.36
C LYS A 102 26.61 10.35 24.46
N SER A 103 25.82 9.44 25.03
CA SER A 103 24.99 8.49 24.31
C SER A 103 23.62 8.35 24.91
N VAL A 104 22.64 8.16 24.04
CA VAL A 104 21.30 7.71 24.40
C VAL A 104 21.15 6.29 23.89
N GLN A 105 20.73 5.42 24.79
CA GLN A 105 20.35 4.04 24.47
C GLN A 105 18.85 4.00 24.18
N PHE A 106 18.44 3.23 23.20
CA PHE A 106 17.04 2.92 22.90
C PHE A 106 16.86 1.41 22.96
N ILE A 107 16.08 0.93 23.94
CA ILE A 107 15.77 -0.49 24.13
C ILE A 107 14.46 -0.78 23.42
N LEU A 108 14.53 -1.47 22.28
CA LEU A 108 13.37 -1.72 21.43
C LEU A 108 12.41 -2.72 22.11
N GLU A 109 11.11 -2.49 21.95
CA GLU A 109 10.11 -3.45 22.44
C GLU A 109 10.17 -4.76 21.67
N GLU A 110 10.46 -4.67 20.37
CA GLU A 110 10.64 -5.80 19.47
C GLU A 110 11.94 -5.66 18.69
N SER A 111 12.60 -6.79 18.41
CA SER A 111 13.77 -6.79 17.54
C SER A 111 13.35 -6.52 16.09
N ILE A 112 14.07 -5.65 15.38
CA ILE A 112 13.78 -5.31 13.99
C ILE A 112 15.00 -5.35 13.10
N LYS A 113 14.77 -5.43 11.78
CA LYS A 113 15.77 -5.02 10.79
C LYS A 113 15.77 -3.49 10.71
N PHE A 114 16.74 -2.87 11.37
CA PHE A 114 16.87 -1.42 11.37
C PHE A 114 17.29 -0.91 9.99
N THR A 115 16.60 0.13 9.50
CA THR A 115 17.01 0.84 8.27
C THR A 115 17.48 2.25 8.61
N TRP A 116 16.63 3.03 9.29
CA TRP A 116 16.95 4.39 9.73
C TRP A 116 16.10 4.82 10.93
N LEU A 117 16.47 5.95 11.54
CA LEU A 117 15.67 6.65 12.54
C LEU A 117 15.65 8.15 12.23
N ARG A 118 14.61 8.84 12.66
CA ARG A 118 14.50 10.30 12.64
C ARG A 118 14.85 10.86 14.01
N ILE A 119 15.60 11.95 14.04
CA ILE A 119 15.88 12.73 15.24
C ILE A 119 15.40 14.16 14.99
N VAL A 120 14.56 14.66 15.90
CA VAL A 120 14.14 16.06 15.97
C VAL A 120 14.85 16.72 17.15
N GLN A 121 15.45 17.88 16.91
CA GLN A 121 16.20 18.67 17.92
C GLN A 121 15.54 20.04 18.13
N SER A 122 15.74 20.64 19.30
CA SER A 122 15.16 21.96 19.62
C SER A 122 15.88 23.13 18.92
N SER A 123 17.10 22.88 18.44
CA SER A 123 17.95 23.84 17.74
C SER A 123 18.52 23.21 16.48
N GLU A 124 19.37 23.95 15.76
CA GLU A 124 19.94 23.46 14.51
C GLU A 124 20.60 22.09 14.72
N SER A 125 20.22 21.13 13.86
CA SER A 125 20.64 19.76 13.94
C SER A 125 22.16 19.66 13.91
N GLN A 126 22.71 19.22 15.02
CA GLN A 126 24.13 18.96 15.17
C GLN A 126 24.51 17.69 14.41
N ASP A 127 25.76 17.63 13.95
CA ASP A 127 26.28 16.46 13.28
C ASP A 127 26.29 15.26 14.25
N LEU A 128 25.48 14.26 13.92
CA LEU A 128 25.53 12.98 14.60
C LEU A 128 26.89 12.33 14.33
N VAL A 129 27.52 11.84 15.40
CA VAL A 129 28.88 11.32 15.31
C VAL A 129 28.89 9.83 15.03
N ARG A 130 28.12 9.05 15.80
CA ARG A 130 28.18 7.57 15.73
C ARG A 130 26.84 6.94 16.08
N LEU A 131 26.55 5.84 15.39
CA LEU A 131 25.48 4.91 15.74
C LEU A 131 26.11 3.55 16.04
N TYR A 132 25.73 2.95 17.16
CA TYR A 132 26.01 1.55 17.47
C TYR A 132 24.68 0.81 17.67
N TYR A 133 24.72 -0.50 17.53
CA TYR A 133 23.56 -1.35 17.70
C TYR A 133 23.94 -2.67 18.36
N LEU A 134 23.01 -3.24 19.12
CA LEU A 134 23.13 -4.57 19.69
C LEU A 134 22.40 -5.57 18.79
N GLU A 135 23.14 -6.51 18.21
CA GLU A 135 22.56 -7.56 17.36
C GLU A 135 21.79 -8.56 18.21
N SER A 136 20.50 -8.79 17.90
CA SER A 136 19.59 -9.56 18.76
C SER A 136 20.05 -11.01 18.98
N LEU A 137 20.60 -11.66 17.95
CA LEU A 137 21.00 -13.08 18.03
C LEU A 137 22.36 -13.29 18.69
N SER A 138 23.34 -12.43 18.38
CA SER A 138 24.71 -12.61 18.88
C SER A 138 24.96 -11.87 20.19
N ASN A 139 24.07 -10.95 20.56
CA ASN A 139 24.23 -10.02 21.67
C ASN A 139 25.54 -9.23 21.61
N ARG A 140 26.03 -8.93 20.39
CA ARG A 140 27.26 -8.17 20.18
C ARG A 140 26.95 -6.74 19.82
N LEU A 141 27.56 -5.81 20.55
CA LEU A 141 27.55 -4.40 20.21
C LEU A 141 28.42 -4.18 18.97
N LYS A 142 27.84 -3.63 17.91
CA LYS A 142 28.52 -3.32 16.65
C LYS A 142 28.38 -1.84 16.33
N LYS A 143 29.41 -1.28 15.70
CA LYS A 143 29.38 0.07 15.15
C LYS A 143 28.70 0.05 13.78
N CYS A 144 27.88 1.05 13.48
CA CYS A 144 27.42 1.30 12.13
C CYS A 144 28.61 1.58 11.20
N ALA A 145 28.86 0.71 10.23
CA ALA A 145 30.00 0.84 9.31
C ALA A 145 29.78 1.94 8.27
N LEU A 146 28.54 2.08 7.78
CA LEU A 146 28.14 3.02 6.74
C LEU A 146 27.02 3.90 7.26
N LEU A 147 27.38 4.83 8.16
CA LEU A 147 26.46 5.83 8.69
C LEU A 147 26.17 6.87 7.60
N LYS A 148 24.90 7.10 7.32
CA LYS A 148 24.46 8.18 6.43
C LYS A 148 23.47 9.07 7.18
N VAL A 149 23.69 10.37 7.13
CA VAL A 149 22.79 11.38 7.72
C VAL A 149 22.14 12.15 6.58
N PHE A 150 20.81 12.21 6.59
CA PHE A 150 19.99 12.98 5.65
C PHE A 150 19.38 14.14 6.41
N ARG A 151 19.63 15.38 5.99
CA ARG A 151 19.05 16.57 6.62
C ARG A 151 17.67 16.81 6.01
N ILE A 152 16.61 16.67 6.81
CA ILE A 152 15.23 16.87 6.36
C ILE A 152 14.86 18.34 6.42
N ASP A 153 15.25 18.99 7.52
CA ASP A 153 15.17 20.44 7.71
C ASP A 153 16.26 20.88 8.70
N ASN A 154 16.18 22.12 9.21
CA ASN A 154 17.20 22.65 10.13
C ASN A 154 17.24 21.95 11.48
N THR A 155 16.14 21.33 11.92
CA THR A 155 15.96 20.70 13.24
C THR A 155 15.80 19.19 13.17
N THR A 156 15.58 18.64 11.97
CA THR A 156 15.28 17.23 11.74
C THR A 156 16.32 16.58 10.84
N ILE A 157 16.86 15.45 11.32
CA ILE A 157 17.74 14.58 10.54
C ILE A 157 17.22 13.14 10.54
N ASP A 158 17.41 12.44 9.43
CA ASP A 158 17.27 10.99 9.35
C ASP A 158 18.66 10.35 9.35
N VAL A 159 18.87 9.40 10.25
CA VAL A 159 20.12 8.66 10.44
C VAL A 159 19.90 7.24 9.99
N ALA A 160 20.62 6.84 8.94
CA ALA A 160 20.53 5.51 8.39
C ALA A 160 21.79 4.68 8.57
N CYS A 161 21.61 3.37 8.58
CA CYS A 161 22.70 2.41 8.60
C CYS A 161 22.33 1.16 7.79
N ASP A 162 23.26 0.70 6.97
CA ASP A 162 23.12 -0.56 6.22
C ASP A 162 23.37 -1.76 7.16
N ILE A 163 22.34 -2.16 7.90
CA ILE A 163 22.38 -3.28 8.86
C ILE A 163 21.67 -4.49 8.26
N ASN A 164 22.37 -5.62 8.20
CA ASN A 164 21.84 -6.86 7.62
C ASN A 164 21.34 -7.88 8.66
N CYS A 165 21.34 -7.53 9.95
CA CYS A 165 20.86 -8.36 11.04
C CYS A 165 19.68 -7.70 11.77
N THR A 166 19.04 -8.45 12.67
CA THR A 166 18.10 -7.86 13.62
C THR A 166 18.84 -7.15 14.74
N VAL A 167 18.25 -6.06 15.23
CA VAL A 167 18.76 -5.26 16.33
C VAL A 167 17.72 -5.21 17.45
N SER A 168 18.18 -5.26 18.69
CA SER A 168 17.35 -5.12 19.89
C SER A 168 17.56 -3.79 20.60
N GLU A 169 18.72 -3.16 20.38
CA GLU A 169 19.07 -1.88 20.99
C GLU A 169 19.85 -1.00 20.03
N LEU A 170 19.64 0.31 20.13
CA LEU A 170 20.39 1.33 19.42
C LEU A 170 21.08 2.27 20.40
N TYR A 171 22.28 2.70 20.05
CA TYR A 171 23.06 3.65 20.83
C TYR A 171 23.50 4.79 19.92
N VAL A 172 22.97 5.97 20.18
CA VAL A 172 23.21 7.16 19.38
C VAL A 172 24.17 8.07 20.14
N TYR A 173 25.25 8.51 19.50
CA TYR A 173 26.32 9.31 20.12
C TYR A 173 26.47 10.68 19.46
N TRP A 174 26.65 11.71 20.30
CA TRP A 174 26.87 13.10 19.89
C TRP A 174 28.20 13.64 20.42
N GLU A 175 28.72 14.66 19.75
CA GLU A 175 29.97 15.34 20.15
C GLU A 175 29.69 16.43 21.19
N SER A 176 28.59 17.16 21.02
CA SER A 176 28.05 18.19 21.90
C SER A 176 26.83 17.69 22.69
N GLU A 177 26.26 18.54 23.56
CA GLU A 177 25.00 18.27 24.27
C GLU A 177 23.81 18.58 23.35
N PRO A 178 23.18 17.57 22.73
CA PRO A 178 21.98 17.82 21.96
C PRO A 178 20.78 18.04 22.90
N SER A 179 19.82 18.81 22.42
CA SER A 179 18.49 18.91 23.00
C SER A 179 17.54 18.17 22.07
N LEU A 180 17.19 16.93 22.43
CA LEU A 180 16.41 16.01 21.61
C LEU A 180 14.92 16.16 21.94
N CYS A 181 14.07 16.40 20.95
CA CYS A 181 12.63 16.52 21.14
C CYS A 181 11.90 15.23 20.81
N SER A 182 12.23 14.61 19.66
CA SER A 182 11.63 13.34 19.30
C SER A 182 12.61 12.43 18.56
N VAL A 183 12.45 11.13 18.76
CA VAL A 183 13.21 10.09 18.07
C VAL A 183 12.24 9.04 17.55
N TYR A 184 12.17 8.92 16.23
CA TYR A 184 11.28 7.97 15.57
C TYR A 184 12.10 6.88 14.88
N ILE A 185 11.99 5.65 15.35
CA ILE A 185 12.71 4.52 14.75
C ILE A 185 11.83 3.92 13.65
N ASN A 186 12.32 3.93 12.40
CA ASN A 186 11.55 3.45 11.27
C ASN A 186 11.38 1.93 11.32
N ALA A 187 10.12 1.50 11.32
CA ALA A 187 9.75 0.09 11.16
C ALA A 187 9.41 -0.24 9.69
N GLY A 188 9.23 0.77 8.82
CA GLY A 188 8.86 0.63 7.41
C GLY A 188 7.42 1.09 7.14
N MET A 189 7.04 1.05 5.87
CA MET A 189 5.67 1.33 5.39
C MET A 189 4.89 0.03 5.25
N ASN A 190 3.56 0.04 5.44
CA ASN A 190 2.75 -1.14 5.15
C ASN A 190 2.61 -1.32 3.62
N LEU A 191 3.27 -2.33 3.07
CA LEU A 191 3.36 -2.59 1.63
C LEU A 191 2.31 -3.59 1.12
N LEU A 192 1.50 -4.18 2.01
CA LEU A 192 0.45 -5.14 1.64
C LEU A 192 -0.92 -4.53 1.38
N LEU A 193 -1.12 -3.25 1.69
CA LEU A 193 -2.40 -2.57 1.55
C LEU A 193 -2.97 -2.70 0.12
N HIS A 194 -4.20 -3.21 0.01
CA HIS A 194 -4.91 -3.41 -1.25
C HIS A 194 -4.10 -4.14 -2.34
N GLN A 195 -3.19 -5.03 -1.93
CA GLN A 195 -2.51 -5.95 -2.83
C GLN A 195 -3.44 -7.10 -3.22
N TYR A 196 -3.17 -7.71 -4.37
CA TYR A 196 -4.00 -8.79 -4.88
C TYR A 196 -3.80 -10.04 -4.01
N VAL A 197 -4.89 -10.59 -3.46
CA VAL A 197 -4.89 -11.82 -2.67
C VAL A 197 -5.54 -12.93 -3.49
N ASN A 198 -4.97 -14.12 -3.51
CA ASN A 198 -5.59 -15.35 -4.01
C ASN A 198 -5.72 -16.35 -2.85
N ALA A 199 -6.92 -16.83 -2.57
CA ALA A 199 -7.20 -17.76 -1.48
C ALA A 199 -7.77 -19.08 -2.00
N THR A 200 -7.52 -20.17 -1.29
CA THR A 200 -8.19 -21.46 -1.54
C THR A 200 -9.47 -21.65 -0.72
N ASP A 201 -9.95 -20.61 -0.03
CA ASP A 201 -11.20 -20.65 0.72
C ASP A 201 -12.42 -20.46 -0.19
N GLU A 202 -13.58 -20.93 0.28
CA GLU A 202 -14.85 -20.78 -0.46
C GLU A 202 -15.38 -19.33 -0.45
N ASP A 203 -14.87 -18.49 0.47
CA ASP A 203 -15.26 -17.08 0.66
C ASP A 203 -14.16 -16.12 0.16
N TYR A 204 -13.66 -16.40 -1.04
CA TYR A 204 -12.54 -15.70 -1.65
C TYR A 204 -12.75 -14.19 -1.82
N GLU A 205 -13.96 -13.77 -2.23
CA GLU A 205 -14.22 -12.35 -2.45
C GLU A 205 -14.10 -11.55 -1.16
N HIS A 206 -14.59 -12.08 -0.04
CA HIS A 206 -14.44 -11.44 1.27
C HIS A 206 -12.99 -11.48 1.76
N SER A 207 -12.29 -12.60 1.56
CA SER A 207 -10.90 -12.73 2.02
C SER A 207 -9.93 -11.80 1.31
N SER A 208 -10.22 -11.46 0.04
CA SER A 208 -9.40 -10.55 -0.74
C SER A 208 -9.42 -9.09 -0.28
N TYR A 209 -10.48 -8.68 0.43
CA TYR A 209 -10.63 -7.32 0.93
C TYR A 209 -10.18 -7.19 2.39
N VAL A 210 -10.48 -8.20 3.21
CA VAL A 210 -10.31 -8.12 4.67
C VAL A 210 -8.87 -8.25 5.12
N LEU A 211 -8.03 -9.04 4.42
CA LEU A 211 -6.69 -9.37 4.93
C LEU A 211 -5.66 -8.24 4.85
N ASN A 212 -5.96 -7.17 4.12
CA ASN A 212 -5.03 -6.09 3.85
C ASN A 212 -5.71 -4.74 3.60
N ASP A 213 -6.83 -4.48 4.28
CA ASP A 213 -7.48 -3.16 4.30
C ASP A 213 -6.93 -2.29 5.45
N GLY A 214 -5.99 -2.81 6.24
CA GLY A 214 -5.40 -2.13 7.38
C GLY A 214 -6.33 -1.99 8.58
N ASP A 215 -7.49 -2.67 8.61
CA ASP A 215 -8.40 -2.75 9.75
C ASP A 215 -7.98 -3.91 10.65
N THR A 216 -7.26 -3.57 11.73
CA THR A 216 -6.79 -4.56 12.70
C THR A 216 -7.88 -4.99 13.70
N SER A 217 -9.14 -4.57 13.50
CA SER A 217 -10.24 -4.89 14.41
C SER A 217 -10.69 -6.35 14.29
N GLN A 218 -11.13 -6.93 15.41
CA GLN A 218 -11.62 -8.32 15.42
C GLN A 218 -13.01 -8.51 14.80
N SER A 219 -13.65 -7.42 14.34
CA SER A 219 -14.99 -7.48 13.73
C SER A 219 -14.97 -7.98 12.29
N GLN A 220 -13.85 -7.80 11.58
CA GLN A 220 -13.69 -8.20 10.19
C GLN A 220 -12.61 -9.28 10.11
N CYS A 221 -12.90 -10.48 10.61
CA CYS A 221 -11.95 -11.59 10.49
C CYS A 221 -12.55 -12.71 9.65
N ILE A 222 -11.74 -13.24 8.73
CA ILE A 222 -12.06 -14.45 7.99
C ILE A 222 -11.94 -15.61 8.95
N LYS A 223 -13.05 -16.30 9.16
CA LYS A 223 -13.11 -17.51 9.97
C LYS A 223 -12.86 -18.69 9.06
N ALA A 224 -11.93 -19.57 9.43
CA ALA A 224 -11.77 -20.85 8.75
C ALA A 224 -13.09 -21.63 8.90
N GLN A 225 -13.86 -21.75 7.81
CA GLN A 225 -15.07 -22.56 7.79
C GLN A 225 -14.67 -24.05 7.73
N ASP A 226 -15.23 -24.82 8.66
CA ASP A 226 -15.11 -26.27 8.80
C ASP A 226 -13.70 -26.92 8.92
N LYS A 227 -13.65 -27.94 9.78
CA LYS A 227 -12.46 -28.41 10.52
C LYS A 227 -11.38 -29.16 9.72
N LYS A 228 -11.31 -29.08 8.39
CA LYS A 228 -10.49 -30.05 7.61
C LYS A 228 -9.65 -29.53 6.46
N THR A 229 -9.80 -28.31 5.98
CA THR A 229 -9.02 -27.82 4.84
C THR A 229 -7.94 -26.85 5.29
N THR A 230 -6.69 -27.15 4.92
CA THR A 230 -5.60 -26.16 4.96
C THR A 230 -6.02 -25.00 4.07
N VAL A 231 -6.02 -23.79 4.62
CA VAL A 231 -6.30 -22.59 3.85
C VAL A 231 -4.97 -22.01 3.39
N LEU A 232 -4.88 -21.74 2.10
CA LEU A 232 -3.72 -21.12 1.48
C LEU A 232 -4.10 -19.73 1.00
N TRP A 233 -3.43 -18.71 1.54
CA TRP A 233 -3.52 -17.34 1.05
C TRP A 233 -2.24 -16.97 0.34
N ASN A 234 -2.35 -16.37 -0.84
CA ASN A 234 -1.24 -15.84 -1.60
C ASN A 234 -1.49 -14.36 -1.84
N VAL A 235 -0.71 -13.50 -1.20
CA VAL A 235 -0.71 -12.06 -1.47
C VAL A 235 0.37 -11.77 -2.50
N PHE A 236 -0.03 -11.25 -3.66
CA PHE A 236 0.87 -10.87 -4.75
C PHE A 236 1.17 -9.39 -4.67
N LEU A 237 2.45 -9.08 -4.61
CA LEU A 237 2.93 -7.70 -4.63
C LEU A 237 3.00 -7.24 -6.09
N ASP A 238 2.53 -6.03 -6.35
CA ASP A 238 2.60 -5.39 -7.67
C ASP A 238 4.03 -5.24 -8.21
N GLU A 239 5.00 -5.23 -7.31
CA GLU A 239 6.42 -5.23 -7.62
C GLU A 239 7.21 -5.89 -6.48
N PRO A 240 8.48 -6.28 -6.70
CA PRO A 240 9.32 -6.76 -5.62
C PRO A 240 9.43 -5.71 -4.50
N LYS A 241 9.26 -6.12 -3.24
CA LYS A 241 9.39 -5.26 -2.05
C LYS A 241 10.48 -5.74 -1.10
N HIS A 242 11.15 -4.82 -0.41
CA HIS A 242 12.08 -5.16 0.66
C HIS A 242 11.32 -5.17 1.99
N ILE A 243 11.06 -6.35 2.55
CA ILE A 243 10.26 -6.52 3.77
C ILE A 243 11.17 -6.64 4.99
N ASN A 244 10.92 -5.80 6.00
CA ASN A 244 11.63 -5.79 7.28
C ASN A 244 10.99 -6.77 8.27
N PHE A 245 9.66 -6.76 8.39
CA PHE A 245 8.91 -7.71 9.21
C PHE A 245 7.44 -7.77 8.76
N ILE A 246 6.73 -8.81 9.22
CA ILE A 246 5.31 -9.02 8.97
C ILE A 246 4.59 -9.12 10.32
N VAL A 247 3.41 -8.51 10.41
CA VAL A 247 2.51 -8.59 11.55
C VAL A 247 1.22 -9.27 11.11
N ILE A 248 0.81 -10.30 11.84
CA ILE A 248 -0.42 -11.04 11.58
C ILE A 248 -1.34 -10.87 12.77
N TYR A 249 -2.52 -10.30 12.53
CA TYR A 249 -3.56 -10.11 13.53
C TYR A 249 -4.53 -11.28 13.48
N SER A 250 -4.61 -12.04 14.57
CA SER A 250 -5.48 -13.20 14.64
C SER A 250 -5.75 -13.68 16.05
N SER A 251 -6.96 -14.20 16.25
CA SER A 251 -7.37 -14.84 17.49
C SER A 251 -6.67 -16.17 17.86
N PHE A 252 -5.77 -16.73 17.03
CA PHE A 252 -5.13 -18.04 17.30
C PHE A 252 -3.69 -18.15 16.79
N THR A 253 -3.00 -19.21 17.25
CA THR A 253 -1.64 -19.58 16.83
C THR A 253 -1.67 -20.36 15.52
N TYR A 254 -0.86 -19.93 14.55
CA TYR A 254 -0.67 -20.61 13.26
C TYR A 254 0.76 -21.12 13.10
N SER A 255 0.93 -22.13 12.26
CA SER A 255 2.19 -22.35 11.56
C SER A 255 2.13 -21.52 10.29
N ILE A 256 2.94 -20.46 10.18
CA ILE A 256 3.03 -19.65 8.96
C ILE A 256 4.35 -19.95 8.28
N SER A 257 4.28 -20.33 7.01
CA SER A 257 5.45 -20.43 6.14
C SER A 257 5.32 -19.38 5.05
N GLY A 258 6.21 -18.39 5.05
CA GLY A 258 6.29 -17.37 4.00
C GLY A 258 7.35 -17.74 2.98
N PHE A 259 6.97 -17.72 1.71
CA PHE A 259 7.84 -18.04 0.57
C PHE A 259 8.13 -16.77 -0.20
N GLY A 260 9.36 -16.54 -0.67
CA GLY A 260 9.65 -15.40 -1.54
C GLY A 260 10.57 -15.72 -2.71
N GLY A 261 10.30 -15.04 -3.82
CA GLY A 261 10.97 -15.29 -5.09
C GLY A 261 10.45 -16.52 -5.82
N HIS A 262 11.23 -17.00 -6.79
CA HIS A 262 10.94 -18.21 -7.55
C HIS A 262 11.19 -19.50 -6.75
N GLU A 263 11.98 -19.44 -5.68
CA GLU A 263 12.28 -20.60 -4.87
C GLU A 263 11.29 -20.72 -3.71
N ASN A 264 10.58 -21.85 -3.63
CA ASN A 264 9.69 -22.18 -2.51
C ASN A 264 10.50 -22.52 -1.25
N ARG A 265 11.31 -21.58 -0.74
CA ARG A 265 11.99 -21.68 0.54
C ARG A 265 11.28 -20.85 1.59
N GLU A 266 11.14 -21.40 2.79
CA GLU A 266 10.64 -20.68 3.94
C GLU A 266 11.64 -19.58 4.33
N MET A 267 11.20 -18.33 4.31
CA MET A 267 12.06 -17.17 4.50
C MET A 267 11.89 -16.49 5.86
N PHE A 268 10.98 -16.95 6.70
CA PHE A 268 10.60 -16.22 7.93
C PHE A 268 10.81 -17.07 9.18
N GLN A 269 11.31 -16.42 10.23
CA GLN A 269 11.31 -16.96 11.57
C GLN A 269 10.10 -16.41 12.32
N LEU A 270 9.38 -17.30 13.01
CA LEU A 270 8.41 -16.90 14.01
C LEU A 270 9.17 -16.36 15.23
N VAL A 271 8.98 -15.07 15.56
CA VAL A 271 9.75 -14.42 16.63
C VAL A 271 8.91 -14.19 17.89
N HIS A 272 7.65 -13.77 17.74
CA HIS A 272 6.87 -13.40 18.92
C HIS A 272 5.36 -13.52 18.72
N THR A 273 4.64 -13.93 19.77
CA THR A 273 3.18 -13.80 19.89
C THR A 273 2.91 -12.79 21.01
N SER A 274 2.45 -11.60 20.64
CA SER A 274 2.07 -10.53 21.58
C SER A 274 0.74 -10.85 22.27
N GLU A 275 0.54 -10.30 23.46
CA GLU A 275 -0.72 -10.38 24.23
C GLU A 275 -1.94 -9.85 23.45
N GLN A 276 -1.73 -9.05 22.40
CA GLN A 276 -2.79 -8.43 21.60
C GLN A 276 -3.26 -9.27 20.42
N ASN A 277 -3.06 -10.60 20.42
CA ASN A 277 -3.44 -11.47 19.30
C ASN A 277 -2.70 -11.08 18.00
N ALA A 278 -1.48 -10.56 18.13
CA ALA A 278 -0.61 -10.17 17.02
C ALA A 278 0.64 -11.05 17.02
N MET A 279 1.01 -11.55 15.86
CA MET A 279 2.20 -12.37 15.66
C MET A 279 3.21 -11.63 14.79
N PHE A 280 4.46 -11.59 15.22
CA PHE A 280 5.55 -10.93 14.52
C PHE A 280 6.46 -11.96 13.83
N LEU A 281 6.64 -11.80 12.52
CA LEU A 281 7.53 -12.61 11.71
C LEU A 281 8.66 -11.76 11.17
N ILE A 282 9.90 -12.25 11.32
CA ILE A 282 11.09 -11.57 10.81
C ILE A 282 11.76 -12.44 9.73
N PRO A 283 12.09 -11.89 8.56
CA PRO A 283 12.75 -12.66 7.51
C PRO A 283 14.18 -13.06 7.90
N TYR A 284 14.57 -14.31 7.65
CA TYR A 284 15.91 -14.85 7.88
C TYR A 284 16.99 -14.11 7.08
N SER A 285 16.68 -13.76 5.81
CA SER A 285 17.61 -13.15 4.88
C SER A 285 17.32 -11.66 4.70
N SER A 286 18.37 -10.85 4.72
CA SER A 286 18.35 -9.39 4.53
C SER A 286 18.14 -8.97 3.08
N PHE A 287 18.22 -9.91 2.13
CA PHE A 287 18.33 -9.62 0.69
C PHE A 287 17.21 -10.20 -0.17
N SER A 288 16.20 -10.86 0.42
CA SER A 288 15.10 -11.41 -0.37
C SER A 288 14.06 -10.32 -0.65
N TYR A 289 14.02 -9.85 -1.90
CA TYR A 289 12.88 -9.09 -2.40
C TYR A 289 11.67 -10.01 -2.51
N LEU A 290 10.58 -9.62 -1.88
CA LEU A 290 9.34 -10.38 -1.88
C LEU A 290 8.49 -9.96 -3.07
N THR A 291 8.03 -10.90 -3.87
CA THR A 291 7.03 -10.68 -4.93
C THR A 291 5.68 -11.32 -4.60
N ARG A 292 5.68 -12.31 -3.71
CA ARG A 292 4.51 -13.04 -3.26
C ARG A 292 4.72 -13.40 -1.79
N LEU A 293 3.74 -13.12 -0.94
CA LEU A 293 3.65 -13.67 0.40
C LEU A 293 2.63 -14.80 0.37
N GLN A 294 3.08 -16.02 0.66
CA GLN A 294 2.16 -17.15 0.84
C GLN A 294 2.01 -17.41 2.33
N LEU A 295 0.77 -17.57 2.80
CA LEU A 295 0.45 -17.98 4.16
C LEU A 295 -0.32 -19.29 4.07
N VAL A 296 0.23 -20.31 4.72
CA VAL A 296 -0.43 -21.61 4.86
C VAL A 296 -1.00 -21.66 6.26
N VAL A 297 -2.30 -21.85 6.41
CA VAL A 297 -2.94 -21.97 7.71
C VAL A 297 -3.51 -23.36 7.88
N TYR A 298 -3.00 -24.04 8.91
CA TYR A 298 -3.46 -25.35 9.33
C TYR A 298 -4.48 -25.16 10.46
N PRO A 299 -5.79 -25.26 10.17
CA PRO A 299 -6.79 -25.12 11.23
C PRO A 299 -6.60 -26.23 12.26
N ASN A 300 -6.47 -25.85 13.53
CA ASN A 300 -6.51 -26.82 14.62
C ASN A 300 -7.98 -27.21 14.85
N GLN A 301 -8.30 -28.51 14.78
CA GLN A 301 -9.68 -29.05 14.75
C GLN A 301 -10.58 -28.65 15.94
N LYS A 302 -10.03 -28.00 16.97
CA LYS A 302 -10.74 -27.66 18.21
C LYS A 302 -11.09 -26.17 18.39
N LEU A 303 -10.61 -25.25 17.54
CA LEU A 303 -10.77 -23.81 17.80
C LEU A 303 -11.25 -23.02 16.58
N ASN A 304 -12.14 -22.05 16.81
CA ASN A 304 -12.72 -21.15 15.80
C ASN A 304 -11.67 -20.17 15.27
N THR A 305 -10.84 -20.65 14.36
CA THR A 305 -9.67 -19.93 13.88
C THR A 305 -10.08 -18.74 13.02
N ALA A 306 -9.66 -17.52 13.37
CA ALA A 306 -9.99 -16.31 12.61
C ALA A 306 -8.74 -15.46 12.32
N LEU A 307 -8.51 -15.17 11.04
CA LEU A 307 -7.45 -14.28 10.56
C LEU A 307 -8.08 -12.92 10.23
N CYS A 308 -7.55 -11.86 10.80
CA CYS A 308 -8.15 -10.53 10.70
C CYS A 308 -7.40 -9.66 9.70
N GLU A 309 -6.09 -9.48 9.89
CA GLU A 309 -5.29 -8.57 9.06
C GLU A 309 -3.85 -9.09 8.94
N ILE A 310 -3.22 -8.84 7.79
CA ILE A 310 -1.81 -9.09 7.56
C ILE A 310 -1.15 -7.80 7.07
N GLU A 311 -0.20 -7.31 7.84
CA GLU A 311 0.61 -6.15 7.47
C GLU A 311 2.05 -6.58 7.20
N ALA A 312 2.66 -6.10 6.12
CA ALA A 312 4.11 -6.26 5.91
C ALA A 312 4.78 -4.90 5.85
N PHE A 313 5.71 -4.67 6.77
CA PHE A 313 6.43 -3.42 6.88
C PHE A 313 7.77 -3.51 6.20
N GLY A 314 8.09 -2.51 5.38
CA GLY A 314 9.30 -2.52 4.60
C GLY A 314 9.54 -1.22 3.85
N GLU A 315 10.42 -1.30 2.87
CA GLU A 315 10.79 -0.21 1.98
C GLU A 315 10.67 -0.64 0.51
N CYS A 316 10.73 0.33 -0.39
CA CYS A 316 10.76 0.06 -1.82
C CYS A 316 12.00 -0.75 -2.19
N SER A 317 11.85 -1.68 -3.15
CA SER A 317 13.03 -2.35 -3.70
C SER A 317 13.77 -1.42 -4.65
N PRO A 318 15.12 -1.44 -4.65
CA PRO A 318 15.91 -0.77 -5.68
C PRO A 318 15.47 -1.16 -7.10
N PRO A 319 15.46 -0.21 -8.05
CA PRO A 319 15.95 1.16 -7.93
C PRO A 319 14.88 2.16 -7.44
N LYS A 320 13.76 1.71 -6.86
CA LYS A 320 12.60 2.55 -6.58
C LYS A 320 12.61 3.16 -5.18
N TYR A 321 11.97 4.32 -5.02
CA TYR A 321 11.85 5.02 -3.74
C TYR A 321 10.56 5.86 -3.63
N GLY A 322 10.36 6.45 -2.45
CA GLY A 322 9.23 7.29 -2.10
C GLY A 322 8.05 6.50 -1.54
N ILE A 323 7.04 7.20 -1.04
CA ILE A 323 5.88 6.59 -0.35
C ILE A 323 5.12 5.59 -1.25
N THR A 324 5.04 5.89 -2.55
CA THR A 324 4.34 5.06 -3.54
C THR A 324 5.26 4.11 -4.30
N CYS A 325 6.57 4.10 -4.01
CA CYS A 325 7.59 3.38 -4.78
C CYS A 325 7.55 3.66 -6.30
N SER A 326 7.07 4.82 -6.74
CA SER A 326 6.95 5.15 -8.17
C SER A 326 8.15 5.92 -8.71
N LYS A 327 9.00 6.47 -7.85
CA LYS A 327 10.19 7.24 -8.24
C LYS A 327 11.41 6.31 -8.35
N ILE A 328 12.36 6.66 -9.21
CA ILE A 328 13.58 5.87 -9.47
C ILE A 328 14.79 6.66 -8.95
N CYS A 329 15.63 6.01 -8.15
CA CYS A 329 16.87 6.60 -7.63
C CYS A 329 17.78 7.09 -8.77
N SER A 330 18.66 8.06 -8.47
CA SER A 330 19.68 8.48 -9.44
C SER A 330 20.54 7.29 -9.88
N GLN A 331 20.95 7.27 -11.15
CA GLN A 331 21.90 6.29 -11.67
C GLN A 331 23.26 6.38 -10.97
N ASP A 332 23.58 7.52 -10.36
CA ASP A 332 24.79 7.73 -9.57
C ASP A 332 24.74 7.08 -8.17
N CYS A 333 23.55 6.66 -7.71
CA CYS A 333 23.43 5.92 -6.47
C CYS A 333 24.11 4.55 -6.63
N THR A 334 25.13 4.31 -5.81
CA THR A 334 25.72 2.97 -5.71
C THR A 334 24.64 2.00 -5.22
N ASP A 335 24.57 0.85 -5.86
CA ASP A 335 23.54 -0.18 -5.64
C ASP A 335 22.10 0.25 -5.94
N GLN A 336 21.89 1.43 -6.57
CA GLN A 336 20.57 2.01 -6.84
C GLN A 336 19.68 2.13 -5.60
N ARG A 337 20.29 2.31 -4.43
CA ARG A 337 19.59 2.49 -3.15
C ARG A 337 19.57 3.96 -2.76
N CYS A 338 18.39 4.51 -2.57
CA CYS A 338 18.21 5.86 -2.06
C CYS A 338 17.16 5.89 -0.94
N HIS A 339 17.28 6.90 -0.09
CA HIS A 339 16.34 7.22 0.96
C HIS A 339 14.97 7.61 0.36
N PHE A 340 13.90 7.66 1.16
CA PHE A 340 12.56 7.94 0.64
C PHE A 340 12.45 9.33 -0.02
N ASN A 341 13.39 10.24 0.28
CA ASN A 341 13.47 11.56 -0.35
C ASN A 341 14.29 11.56 -1.67
N GLY A 342 14.94 10.46 -2.02
CA GLY A 342 15.71 10.27 -3.27
C GLY A 342 17.23 10.43 -3.11
N GLU A 343 17.72 10.80 -1.94
CA GLU A 343 19.17 10.91 -1.69
C GLU A 343 19.83 9.54 -1.59
N CYS A 344 20.99 9.35 -2.21
CA CYS A 344 21.67 8.06 -2.22
C CYS A 344 22.22 7.68 -0.82
N TYR A 345 22.03 6.41 -0.44
CA TYR A 345 22.71 5.87 0.74
C TYR A 345 24.23 5.78 0.54
N LYS A 346 24.65 5.41 -0.68
CA LYS A 346 26.04 5.29 -1.11
C LYS A 346 26.23 5.99 -2.45
N GLY A 347 27.34 6.71 -2.59
CA GLY A 347 27.66 7.48 -3.80
C GLY A 347 27.44 8.99 -3.64
N SER A 348 27.95 9.73 -4.61
CA SER A 348 27.99 11.20 -4.64
C SER A 348 26.88 11.74 -5.51
N SER A 349 25.62 11.55 -5.12
CA SER A 349 24.59 12.44 -5.64
C SER A 349 24.71 13.75 -4.84
N ALA A 350 25.41 14.74 -5.40
CA ALA A 350 25.06 16.12 -5.09
C ALA A 350 23.56 16.21 -5.37
N GLY A 351 22.77 16.53 -4.33
CA GLY A 351 21.32 16.47 -4.37
C GLY A 351 20.79 17.03 -5.67
N VAL A 352 19.85 16.31 -6.28
CA VAL A 352 19.16 16.67 -7.52
C VAL A 352 18.94 18.19 -7.51
N GLU A 353 19.76 18.88 -8.30
CA GLU A 353 19.47 20.21 -8.79
C GLU A 353 18.04 20.11 -9.29
N ASN A 354 17.14 20.90 -8.69
CA ASN A 354 15.73 20.95 -9.06
C ASN A 354 15.64 20.75 -10.56
N HIS A 355 14.91 19.71 -10.99
CA HIS A 355 14.49 19.59 -12.37
C HIS A 355 13.49 20.73 -12.63
N VAL A 356 14.00 21.96 -12.67
CA VAL A 356 13.54 22.99 -13.57
C VAL A 356 13.50 22.30 -14.92
N THR A 357 12.33 22.33 -15.54
CA THR A 357 12.13 21.98 -16.93
C THR A 357 13.13 22.76 -17.79
N SER A 358 14.32 22.20 -18.00
CA SER A 358 15.33 22.73 -18.89
C SER A 358 15.00 22.25 -20.31
N PRO A 359 15.10 23.11 -21.33
CA PRO A 359 14.69 22.81 -22.69
C PRO A 359 15.46 21.60 -23.24
N SER A 360 14.73 20.78 -24.00
CA SER A 360 15.19 19.56 -24.67
C SER A 360 16.62 19.65 -25.21
N PRO A 361 17.51 18.69 -24.89
CA PRO A 361 18.84 18.61 -25.49
C PRO A 361 18.73 18.18 -26.96
N PRO A 362 19.69 18.57 -27.81
CA PRO A 362 19.68 18.22 -29.23
C PRO A 362 19.86 16.71 -29.41
N GLU A 363 18.99 16.15 -30.26
CA GLU A 363 18.93 14.73 -30.61
C GLU A 363 20.29 14.10 -30.92
N LEU A 364 20.67 13.10 -30.14
CA LEU A 364 21.55 12.03 -30.60
C LEU A 364 20.68 10.96 -31.26
N LYS A 365 21.00 10.63 -32.53
CA LYS A 365 20.34 9.58 -33.33
C LYS A 365 20.35 8.23 -32.60
N PRO A 366 19.19 7.64 -32.27
CA PRO A 366 19.12 6.29 -31.73
C PRO A 366 19.06 5.25 -32.86
N ASN A 367 19.76 4.14 -32.65
CA ASN A 367 19.55 2.91 -33.39
C ASN A 367 18.13 2.37 -33.12
N ALA A 368 17.54 1.79 -34.17
CA ALA A 368 16.14 1.36 -34.24
C ALA A 368 15.69 0.48 -33.06
N HIS A 369 15.02 1.11 -32.09
CA HIS A 369 14.19 0.46 -31.10
C HIS A 369 12.74 0.62 -31.58
N LEU A 370 11.97 -0.46 -31.68
CA LEU A 370 10.56 -0.39 -32.08
C LEU A 370 9.78 0.43 -31.04
N ASP A 371 9.40 1.63 -31.44
CA ASP A 371 8.65 2.59 -30.65
C ASP A 371 7.26 2.03 -30.31
N SER A 372 6.98 1.87 -29.02
CA SER A 372 5.64 1.51 -28.49
C SER A 372 4.57 2.52 -28.91
N SER A 373 4.98 3.74 -29.29
CA SER A 373 4.15 4.78 -29.89
C SER A 373 3.49 4.31 -31.19
N ASN A 374 4.24 3.65 -32.08
CA ASN A 374 3.70 3.16 -33.35
C ASN A 374 2.69 2.03 -33.16
N PHE A 375 2.87 1.20 -32.13
CA PHE A 375 1.93 0.13 -31.80
C PHE A 375 0.57 0.69 -31.39
N PHE A 376 0.56 1.72 -30.53
CA PHE A 376 -0.69 2.40 -30.15
C PHE A 376 -1.36 3.10 -31.32
N THR A 377 -0.60 3.76 -32.20
CA THR A 377 -1.17 4.38 -33.41
C THR A 377 -1.79 3.34 -34.33
N ILE A 378 -1.15 2.19 -34.54
CA ILE A 378 -1.69 1.11 -35.37
C ILE A 378 -2.96 0.52 -34.75
N VAL A 379 -2.96 0.25 -33.44
CA VAL A 379 -4.15 -0.28 -32.73
C VAL A 379 -5.31 0.72 -32.81
N LEU A 380 -5.05 2.02 -32.66
CA LEU A 380 -6.05 3.07 -32.78
C LEU A 380 -6.61 3.18 -34.21
N VAL A 381 -5.75 3.16 -35.24
CA VAL A 381 -6.19 3.19 -36.64
C VAL A 381 -7.03 1.97 -36.99
N LEU A 382 -6.65 0.79 -36.51
CA LEU A 382 -7.42 -0.44 -36.73
C LEU A 382 -8.78 -0.41 -36.01
N THR A 383 -8.85 0.07 -34.77
CA THR A 383 -10.13 0.17 -34.04
C THR A 383 -11.05 1.23 -34.65
N LEU A 384 -10.53 2.36 -35.10
CA LEU A 384 -11.30 3.37 -35.84
C LEU A 384 -11.75 2.85 -37.21
N GLY A 385 -10.90 2.09 -37.92
CA GLY A 385 -11.27 1.45 -39.19
C GLY A 385 -12.37 0.40 -39.02
N LEU A 386 -12.29 -0.44 -37.99
CA LEU A 386 -13.27 -1.48 -37.71
C LEU A 386 -14.61 -0.90 -37.24
N SER A 387 -14.60 0.13 -36.39
CA SER A 387 -15.83 0.81 -35.96
C SER A 387 -16.53 1.53 -37.11
N GLY A 388 -15.77 2.18 -37.99
CA GLY A 388 -16.29 2.77 -39.23
C GLY A 388 -16.92 1.74 -40.16
N ALA A 389 -16.23 0.61 -40.38
CA ALA A 389 -16.75 -0.50 -41.19
C ALA A 389 -18.04 -1.09 -40.60
N PHE A 390 -18.11 -1.28 -39.28
CA PHE A 390 -19.30 -1.80 -38.60
C PHE A 390 -20.50 -0.87 -38.76
N MET A 391 -20.30 0.45 -38.65
CA MET A 391 -21.35 1.44 -38.91
C MET A 391 -21.83 1.42 -40.36
N CYS A 392 -20.92 1.27 -41.33
CA CYS A 392 -21.30 1.10 -42.75
C CYS A 392 -22.15 -0.16 -42.96
N ILE A 393 -21.79 -1.28 -42.33
CA ILE A 393 -22.56 -2.53 -42.41
C ILE A 393 -23.98 -2.34 -41.85
N ILE A 394 -24.12 -1.68 -40.68
CA ILE A 394 -25.44 -1.39 -40.09
C ILE A 394 -26.29 -0.51 -41.03
N CYS A 395 -25.68 0.51 -41.66
CA CYS A 395 -26.38 1.38 -42.61
C CYS A 395 -26.86 0.62 -43.85
N VAL A 396 -25.99 -0.19 -44.45
CA VAL A 396 -26.35 -1.03 -45.62
C VAL A 396 -27.45 -2.02 -45.25
N TYR A 397 -27.34 -2.67 -44.09
CA TYR A 397 -28.35 -3.60 -43.60
C TYR A 397 -29.72 -2.92 -43.45
N ARG A 398 -29.77 -1.71 -42.88
CA ARG A 398 -31.02 -0.95 -42.76
C ARG A 398 -31.63 -0.61 -44.13
N ILE A 399 -30.82 -0.16 -45.08
CA ILE A 399 -31.27 0.16 -46.45
C ILE A 399 -31.86 -1.09 -47.13
N ILE A 400 -31.16 -2.23 -47.03
CA ILE A 400 -31.65 -3.50 -47.61
C ILE A 400 -32.99 -3.89 -46.97
N ASN A 401 -33.10 -3.77 -45.64
CA ASN A 401 -34.32 -4.14 -44.94
C ASN A 401 -35.49 -3.24 -45.36
N GLU A 402 -35.26 -1.95 -45.56
CA GLU A 402 -36.27 -1.00 -46.03
C GLU A 402 -36.73 -1.29 -47.48
N ILE A 403 -35.80 -1.69 -48.35
CA ILE A 403 -36.10 -2.14 -49.72
C ILE A 403 -36.91 -3.45 -49.72
N LEU A 404 -36.60 -4.39 -48.84
CA LEU A 404 -37.35 -5.65 -48.71
C LEU A 404 -38.76 -5.40 -48.16
N THR A 405 -38.88 -4.51 -47.18
CA THR A 405 -40.18 -4.18 -46.56
C THR A 405 -41.09 -3.43 -47.54
N SER A 406 -40.54 -2.55 -48.38
CA SER A 406 -41.32 -1.83 -49.41
C SER A 406 -41.79 -2.73 -50.56
N ARG A 407 -41.12 -3.85 -50.85
CA ARG A 407 -41.58 -4.85 -51.84
C ARG A 407 -42.64 -5.83 -51.31
N GLY A 408 -42.82 -5.93 -50.00
CA GLY A 408 -43.79 -6.84 -49.38
C GLY A 408 -45.23 -6.32 -49.33
N GLN A 409 -45.48 -5.04 -49.60
CA GLN A 409 -46.81 -4.43 -49.43
C GLN A 409 -47.73 -4.45 -50.66
N THR A 410 -47.33 -5.05 -51.79
CA THR A 410 -48.21 -5.17 -52.97
C THR A 410 -49.13 -6.39 -53.01
N HIS A 411 -49.10 -7.30 -52.03
CA HIS A 411 -50.04 -8.42 -51.99
C HIS A 411 -50.34 -8.86 -50.55
N MET A 412 -51.41 -8.33 -49.97
CA MET A 412 -52.40 -9.08 -49.16
C MET A 412 -53.37 -8.12 -48.47
N SER A 413 -54.49 -7.86 -49.14
CA SER A 413 -55.76 -7.54 -48.53
C SER A 413 -56.51 -8.84 -48.27
N SER A 414 -56.83 -9.15 -46.99
CA SER A 414 -58.12 -9.70 -46.53
C SER A 414 -58.04 -10.43 -45.17
N SER A 415 -59.13 -10.27 -44.39
CA SER A 415 -59.65 -11.11 -43.27
C SER A 415 -58.93 -11.10 -41.91
N THR A 416 -59.47 -10.48 -40.84
CA THR A 416 -60.47 -10.97 -39.83
C THR A 416 -59.98 -12.19 -39.04
N ALA A 417 -60.12 -12.37 -37.72
CA ALA A 417 -60.94 -11.74 -36.68
C ALA A 417 -60.39 -12.05 -35.26
N SER A 418 -60.66 -11.14 -34.33
CA SER A 418 -61.19 -11.31 -32.96
C SER A 418 -61.14 -12.70 -32.28
N TYR A 419 -60.58 -12.78 -31.07
CA TYR A 419 -61.22 -13.41 -29.90
C TYR A 419 -60.53 -12.99 -28.60
N GLY A 420 -61.32 -12.63 -27.59
CA GLY A 420 -60.87 -12.24 -26.24
C GLY A 420 -61.28 -13.23 -25.15
N HIS A 421 -60.65 -13.11 -23.99
CA HIS A 421 -61.14 -13.45 -22.63
C HIS A 421 -60.01 -13.03 -21.63
N SER A 422 -60.20 -12.12 -20.66
CA SER A 422 -60.89 -12.24 -19.34
C SER A 422 -60.34 -13.43 -18.51
N SER A 423 -60.03 -13.39 -17.21
CA SER A 423 -60.31 -12.44 -16.12
C SER A 423 -59.56 -12.90 -14.84
N GLN A 424 -59.33 -11.94 -13.92
CA GLN A 424 -59.47 -12.02 -12.44
C GLN A 424 -58.46 -12.71 -11.48
N ARG A 425 -58.02 -11.88 -10.50
CA ARG A 425 -58.06 -11.99 -9.00
C ARG A 425 -57.34 -13.20 -8.33
N THR A 426 -56.73 -13.16 -7.14
CA THR A 426 -56.84 -12.41 -5.86
C THR A 426 -55.63 -12.87 -4.98
N SER A 427 -54.82 -12.00 -4.35
CA SER A 427 -54.80 -11.55 -2.93
C SER A 427 -54.28 -12.50 -1.83
N GLN A 428 -53.63 -11.88 -0.82
CA GLN A 428 -53.23 -12.31 0.55
C GLN A 428 -51.82 -12.92 0.67
N SER A 429 -50.81 -12.34 1.33
CA SER A 429 -50.65 -11.70 2.66
C SER A 429 -50.71 -12.67 3.85
N THR A 430 -49.56 -12.94 4.48
CA THR A 430 -49.40 -12.88 5.96
C THR A 430 -47.91 -12.91 6.34
N SER A 431 -47.59 -11.98 7.21
CA SER A 431 -46.36 -11.80 7.97
C SER A 431 -46.48 -12.52 9.33
N ALA A 432 -45.37 -13.04 9.86
CA ALA A 432 -45.26 -13.38 11.29
C ALA A 432 -43.80 -13.26 11.76
N THR A 433 -43.62 -12.31 12.67
CA THR A 433 -42.43 -12.01 13.47
C THR A 433 -42.49 -12.83 14.75
N THR A 434 -41.38 -13.44 15.22
CA THR A 434 -41.21 -13.68 16.67
C THR A 434 -39.75 -13.77 17.07
N THR A 435 -39.39 -12.85 17.95
CA THR A 435 -38.11 -12.66 18.66
C THR A 435 -38.05 -13.57 19.88
N ALA A 436 -36.90 -14.19 20.16
CA ALA A 436 -36.61 -14.81 21.44
C ALA A 436 -35.23 -14.36 21.96
N ASN A 437 -35.27 -13.52 23.00
CA ASN A 437 -34.15 -13.09 23.82
C ASN A 437 -33.80 -14.18 24.83
N THR A 438 -32.53 -14.58 24.90
CA THR A 438 -31.97 -15.28 26.07
C THR A 438 -30.71 -14.57 26.53
N GLY A 439 -30.80 -13.91 27.69
CA GLY A 439 -29.68 -13.28 28.36
C GLY A 439 -28.82 -14.31 29.10
N LEU A 440 -27.50 -14.22 28.94
CA LEU A 440 -26.52 -14.94 29.75
C LEU A 440 -25.71 -13.94 30.59
N ARG A 441 -25.83 -14.06 31.92
CA ARG A 441 -24.99 -13.37 32.91
C ARG A 441 -23.60 -14.01 32.96
N ILE A 442 -22.56 -13.24 32.65
CA ILE A 442 -21.17 -13.64 32.92
C ILE A 442 -20.70 -12.98 34.23
N LYS A 443 -20.28 -13.82 35.18
CA LYS A 443 -19.65 -13.41 36.44
C LYS A 443 -18.21 -12.96 36.16
N ARG A 444 -17.85 -11.74 36.58
CA ARG A 444 -16.47 -11.21 36.59
C ARG A 444 -15.63 -11.92 37.64
N ALA A 445 -14.54 -12.56 37.24
CA ALA A 445 -13.45 -12.97 38.13
C ALA A 445 -12.44 -11.81 38.26
N ARG A 446 -12.10 -11.43 39.50
CA ARG A 446 -11.02 -10.48 39.81
C ARG A 446 -9.70 -11.23 39.82
N PHE A 447 -8.76 -10.86 38.97
CA PHE A 447 -7.36 -11.24 39.11
C PHE A 447 -6.59 -10.19 39.92
N LYS A 448 -5.93 -10.63 40.99
CA LYS A 448 -4.97 -9.85 41.78
C LYS A 448 -3.61 -9.95 41.10
N TYR A 449 -2.98 -8.81 40.83
CA TYR A 449 -1.58 -8.73 40.44
C TYR A 449 -0.66 -8.96 41.65
N PHE A 450 0.32 -9.86 41.49
CA PHE A 450 1.50 -9.92 42.35
C PHE A 450 2.57 -9.04 41.71
N SER A 451 2.94 -7.97 42.40
CA SER A 451 4.18 -7.22 42.19
C SER A 451 5.29 -7.95 42.93
N THR A 452 6.35 -8.35 42.22
CA THR A 452 7.63 -8.71 42.82
C THR A 452 8.67 -7.71 42.34
N SER A 453 8.87 -6.68 43.14
CA SER A 453 10.12 -5.92 43.22
C SER A 453 11.19 -6.80 43.86
N ASN A 454 12.34 -6.97 43.21
CA ASN A 454 13.69 -7.04 43.81
C ASN A 454 14.71 -7.49 42.75
N LEU A 455 15.39 -6.52 42.14
CA LEU A 455 16.86 -6.34 42.09
C LEU A 455 17.22 -5.23 41.11
#